data_AF-A0A0S8DL10-F1
#
_entry.id   AF-A0A0S8DL10-F1
#
_cell.length_a   1.000
_cell.length_b   1.000
_cell.length_c   1.000
_cell.angle_alpha   90.00
_cell.angle_beta   90.00
_cell.angle_gamma   90.00
#
_symmetry.space_group_name_H-M   'P 1'
#
loop_
_entity.id
_entity.type
_entity.pdbx_description
1 polymer ?
#
loop_
_entity_poly.entity_id
_entity_poly.type
_entity_poly.pdbx_seq_one_letter_code
_entity_poly.pdbx_strand_id
1 'polypeptide(L)'
;MKLKHSISTIGHSLLVTGSVFSAAVSYAACQSEMRILGEDLAGVELTSAQSQMIADKVLQARRHCWVHHEQKAMELINSARRLAGLKQSSGEFDWETVPLESLEQAPVD
;
A
#
# COMPACT_ATOMS: atom_id res chain seq x y z
N MET A 1 70.17 -15.53 -23.11
CA MET A 1 69.11 -14.64 -23.63
C MET A 1 68.03 -14.50 -22.57
N LYS A 2 67.70 -13.27 -22.20
CA LYS A 2 66.65 -12.91 -21.22
C LYS A 2 65.28 -13.04 -21.86
N LEU A 3 64.32 -13.65 -21.17
CA LEU A 3 62.89 -13.44 -21.41
C LEU A 3 62.22 -13.18 -20.06
N LYS A 4 62.10 -11.90 -19.73
CA LYS A 4 61.15 -11.38 -18.73
C LYS A 4 59.81 -11.24 -19.44
N HIS A 5 58.75 -11.85 -18.93
CA HIS A 5 57.40 -11.36 -19.18
C HIS A 5 56.67 -11.20 -17.86
N SER A 6 56.36 -9.93 -17.55
CA SER A 6 55.56 -9.46 -16.44
C SER A 6 54.19 -10.13 -16.40
N ILE A 7 53.81 -10.62 -15.23
CA ILE A 7 52.40 -10.89 -14.92
C ILE A 7 51.83 -9.56 -14.41
N SER A 8 51.05 -8.90 -15.26
CA SER A 8 50.35 -7.65 -14.94
C SER A 8 49.07 -7.97 -14.17
N THR A 9 48.94 -7.32 -13.02
CA THR A 9 47.79 -7.22 -12.14
C THR A 9 46.57 -6.60 -12.84
N ILE A 10 45.41 -6.68 -12.15
CA ILE A 10 44.13 -5.94 -12.33
C ILE A 10 43.08 -6.73 -13.16
N GLY A 11 41.86 -6.96 -12.69
CA GLY A 11 41.17 -6.35 -11.56
C GLY A 11 39.94 -7.13 -11.13
N HIS A 12 39.59 -6.90 -9.87
CA HIS A 12 38.37 -7.33 -9.23
C HIS A 12 37.15 -6.77 -9.97
N SER A 13 36.34 -7.65 -10.57
CA SER A 13 34.93 -7.35 -10.81
C SER A 13 34.13 -8.13 -9.78
N LEU A 14 33.96 -7.53 -8.60
CA LEU A 14 32.91 -7.95 -7.67
C LEU A 14 31.58 -7.53 -8.31
N LEU A 15 30.88 -8.49 -8.93
CA LEU A 15 29.50 -8.31 -9.34
C LEU A 15 28.65 -8.18 -8.07
N VAL A 16 28.41 -6.95 -7.63
CA VAL A 16 27.38 -6.64 -6.65
C VAL A 16 26.04 -6.83 -7.37
N THR A 17 25.53 -8.05 -7.37
CA THR A 17 24.13 -8.32 -7.68
C THR A 17 23.31 -7.72 -6.55
N GLY A 18 22.95 -6.44 -6.70
CA GLY A 18 21.96 -5.79 -5.86
C GLY A 18 20.66 -6.56 -6.00
N SER A 19 20.35 -7.40 -5.01
CA SER A 19 19.04 -8.00 -4.85
C SER A 19 18.05 -6.86 -4.64
N VAL A 20 17.31 -6.50 -5.69
CA VAL A 20 16.16 -5.62 -5.58
C VAL A 20 15.12 -6.42 -4.81
N PHE A 21 15.15 -6.31 -3.49
CA PHE A 21 14.06 -6.78 -2.65
C PHE A 21 12.87 -5.89 -2.96
N SER A 22 12.08 -6.28 -3.96
CA SER A 22 10.75 -5.76 -4.17
C SER A 22 9.99 -6.07 -2.88
N ALA A 23 9.83 -5.06 -2.02
CA ALA A 23 8.95 -5.13 -0.87
C ALA A 23 7.60 -5.63 -1.39
N ALA A 24 7.26 -6.88 -1.06
CA ALA A 24 5.95 -7.41 -1.33
C ALA A 24 5.01 -6.62 -0.42
N VAL A 25 4.41 -5.56 -0.99
CA VAL A 25 3.32 -4.80 -0.36
C VAL A 25 2.32 -5.83 0.12
N SER A 26 2.23 -6.01 1.44
CA SER A 26 1.41 -7.06 2.03
C SER A 26 -0.04 -6.66 1.81
N TYR A 27 -0.67 -7.30 0.84
CA TYR A 27 -1.91 -6.83 0.28
C TYR A 27 -3.12 -7.02 1.20
N ALA A 28 -3.04 -7.49 2.45
CA ALA A 28 -4.22 -7.66 3.32
C ALA A 28 -4.96 -6.36 3.74
N ALA A 29 -4.72 -5.25 3.05
CA ALA A 29 -5.15 -3.90 3.40
C ALA A 29 -6.55 -3.53 2.88
N CYS A 30 -7.03 -4.10 1.77
CA CYS A 30 -8.19 -3.49 1.10
C CYS A 30 -9.47 -3.51 1.95
N GLN A 31 -9.68 -4.53 2.80
CA GLN A 31 -10.82 -4.57 3.72
C GLN A 31 -10.70 -3.51 4.82
N SER A 32 -9.50 -3.32 5.36
CA SER A 32 -9.22 -2.27 6.35
C SER A 32 -9.43 -0.89 5.72
N GLU A 33 -8.90 -0.67 4.52
CA GLU A 33 -9.04 0.57 3.76
C GLU A 33 -10.48 0.88 3.38
N MET A 34 -11.30 -0.14 3.14
CA MET A 34 -12.73 0.02 2.96
C MET A 34 -13.42 0.53 4.23
N ARG A 35 -13.05 0.01 5.41
CA ARG A 35 -13.57 0.49 6.70
C ARG A 35 -13.16 1.94 6.94
N ILE A 36 -11.87 2.23 6.77
CA ILE A 36 -11.30 3.58 6.93
C ILE A 36 -11.98 4.56 5.98
N LEU A 37 -12.21 4.19 4.71
CA LEU A 37 -12.97 5.01 3.78
C LEU A 37 -14.38 5.32 4.29
N GLY A 38 -15.07 4.34 4.90
CA GLY A 38 -16.39 4.57 5.50
C GLY A 38 -16.35 5.58 6.65
N GLU A 39 -15.33 5.50 7.50
CA GLU A 39 -15.10 6.43 8.60
C GLU A 39 -14.79 7.84 8.08
N ASP A 40 -13.89 7.96 7.10
CA ASP A 40 -13.51 9.25 6.51
C ASP A 40 -14.69 9.93 5.81
N LEU A 41 -15.60 9.17 5.20
CA LEU A 41 -16.78 9.71 4.53
C LEU A 41 -17.86 10.20 5.50
N ALA A 42 -17.84 9.76 6.76
CA ALA A 42 -18.91 10.06 7.74
C ALA A 42 -19.04 11.55 8.11
N GLY A 43 -18.10 12.39 7.70
CA GLY A 43 -18.13 13.85 7.89
C GLY A 43 -18.04 14.66 6.59
N VAL A 44 -18.13 14.03 5.42
CA VAL A 44 -17.95 14.72 4.14
C VAL A 44 -19.30 15.12 3.55
N GLU A 45 -19.48 16.41 3.28
CA GLU A 45 -20.63 16.89 2.51
C GLU A 45 -20.45 16.50 1.03
N LEU A 46 -21.32 15.60 0.56
CA LEU A 46 -21.30 15.10 -0.81
C LEU A 46 -22.58 15.54 -1.54
N THR A 47 -22.42 15.96 -2.79
CA THR A 47 -23.57 16.10 -3.69
C THR A 47 -24.20 14.73 -3.95
N SER A 48 -25.49 14.70 -4.29
CA SER A 48 -26.19 13.46 -4.65
C SER A 48 -25.45 12.66 -5.74
N ALA A 49 -24.91 13.36 -6.75
CA ALA A 49 -24.11 12.75 -7.81
C ALA A 49 -22.82 12.10 -7.27
N GLN A 50 -22.08 12.79 -6.38
CA GLN A 50 -20.87 12.23 -5.76
C GLN A 50 -21.20 11.00 -4.91
N SER A 51 -22.25 11.07 -4.09
CA SER A 51 -22.69 9.95 -3.26
C SER A 51 -22.98 8.71 -4.11
N GLN A 52 -23.68 8.87 -5.23
CA GLN A 52 -23.98 7.76 -6.14
C GLN A 52 -22.70 7.17 -6.77
N MET A 53 -21.79 8.02 -7.26
CA MET A 53 -20.53 7.57 -7.87
C MET A 53 -19.61 6.88 -6.85
N ILE A 54 -19.57 7.39 -5.62
CA ILE A 54 -18.78 6.81 -4.53
C ILE A 54 -19.37 5.45 -4.14
N ALA A 55 -20.69 5.34 -3.97
CA ALA A 55 -21.36 4.10 -3.63
C ALA A 55 -21.08 2.99 -4.66
N ASP A 56 -21.16 3.30 -5.96
CA ASP A 56 -20.83 2.35 -7.02
C ASP A 56 -19.36 1.88 -6.94
N LYS A 57 -18.41 2.80 -6.72
CA LYS A 57 -17.00 2.46 -6.54
C LYS A 57 -16.75 1.59 -5.31
N VAL A 58 -17.39 1.89 -4.18
CA VAL A 58 -17.28 1.10 -2.95
C VAL A 58 -17.82 -0.32 -3.15
N LEU A 59 -18.96 -0.47 -3.85
CA LEU A 59 -19.52 -1.79 -4.17
C LEU A 59 -18.60 -2.59 -5.09
N GLN A 60 -18.00 -1.96 -6.10
CA GLN A 60 -17.01 -2.59 -6.96
C GLN A 60 -15.74 -2.98 -6.18
N ALA A 61 -15.23 -2.08 -5.34
CA ALA A 61 -14.05 -2.33 -4.51
C ALA A 61 -14.28 -3.53 -3.59
N ARG A 62 -15.45 -3.60 -2.94
CA ARG A 62 -15.84 -4.74 -2.09
C ARG A 62 -15.83 -6.06 -2.84
N ARG A 63 -16.34 -6.09 -4.07
CA ARG A 63 -16.29 -7.30 -4.92
C ARG A 63 -14.85 -7.70 -5.21
N HIS A 64 -13.99 -6.75 -5.56
CA HIS A 64 -12.58 -7.01 -5.82
C HIS A 64 -11.83 -7.49 -4.58
N CYS A 65 -12.08 -6.88 -3.41
CA CYS A 65 -11.57 -7.35 -2.13
C CYS A 65 -11.96 -8.80 -1.84
N TRP A 66 -13.23 -9.15 -2.09
CA TRP A 66 -13.74 -10.50 -1.82
C TRP A 66 -13.06 -11.58 -2.66
N VAL A 67 -12.68 -11.25 -3.90
CA VAL A 67 -11.97 -12.18 -4.81
C VAL A 67 -10.46 -11.99 -4.79
N HIS A 68 -9.91 -11.34 -3.76
CA HIS A 68 -8.47 -11.08 -3.58
C HIS A 68 -7.81 -10.31 -4.75
N HIS A 69 -8.58 -9.50 -5.48
CA HIS A 69 -8.08 -8.56 -6.49
C HIS A 69 -7.72 -7.22 -5.86
N GLU A 70 -6.75 -7.27 -4.96
CA GLU A 70 -6.35 -6.22 -4.03
C GLU A 70 -6.00 -4.89 -4.72
N GLN A 71 -5.13 -4.92 -5.74
CA GLN A 71 -4.73 -3.73 -6.48
C GLN A 71 -5.94 -3.00 -7.11
N LYS A 72 -6.85 -3.75 -7.74
CA LYS A 72 -8.07 -3.18 -8.35
C LYS A 72 -9.01 -2.61 -7.28
N ALA A 73 -9.12 -3.28 -6.14
CA ALA A 73 -9.90 -2.77 -5.02
C ALA A 73 -9.33 -1.44 -4.52
N MET A 74 -8.01 -1.35 -4.36
CA MET A 74 -7.32 -0.13 -3.91
C MET A 74 -7.44 1.01 -4.92
N GLU A 75 -7.37 0.74 -6.23
CA GLU A 75 -7.63 1.75 -7.28
C GLU A 75 -9.04 2.34 -7.16
N LEU A 76 -10.05 1.50 -6.89
CA LEU A 76 -11.43 1.93 -6.70
C LEU A 76 -11.62 2.71 -5.40
N ILE A 77 -11.00 2.27 -4.30
CA ILE A 77 -10.98 2.98 -3.01
C ILE A 77 -10.36 4.37 -3.19
N ASN A 78 -9.18 4.46 -3.80
CA ASN A 78 -8.52 5.75 -4.06
C ASN A 78 -9.31 6.62 -5.05
N SER A 79 -10.01 6.01 -6.00
CA SER A 79 -10.93 6.75 -6.85
C SER A 79 -12.12 7.33 -6.07
N ALA A 80 -12.66 6.61 -5.08
CA ALA A 80 -13.72 7.12 -4.21
C ALA A 80 -13.20 8.25 -3.30
N ARG A 81 -11.99 8.08 -2.70
CA ARG A 81 -11.31 9.11 -1.91
C ARG A 81 -11.15 10.41 -2.71
N ARG A 82 -10.70 10.33 -3.97
CA ARG A 82 -10.58 11.51 -4.85
C ARG A 82 -11.92 12.22 -5.10
N LEU A 83 -13.02 11.48 -5.30
CA LEU A 83 -14.34 12.09 -5.50
C LEU A 83 -14.85 12.83 -4.26
N ALA A 84 -14.43 12.38 -3.08
CA ALA A 84 -14.74 12.99 -1.79
C ALA A 84 -13.72 14.07 -1.35
N GLY A 85 -12.69 14.35 -2.15
CA GLY A 85 -11.62 15.29 -1.78
C GLY A 85 -10.68 14.78 -0.68
N LEU A 86 -10.67 13.47 -0.41
CA LEU A 86 -9.84 12.83 0.60
C LEU A 86 -8.45 12.46 0.03
N LYS A 87 -7.44 12.43 0.90
CA LYS A 87 -6.08 11.97 0.55
C LYS A 87 -6.11 10.50 0.14
N GLN A 88 -5.33 10.13 -0.88
CA GLN A 88 -5.20 8.72 -1.29
C GLN A 88 -4.51 7.89 -0.20
N SER A 89 -4.88 6.62 -0.12
CA SER A 89 -4.22 5.62 0.71
C SER A 89 -3.24 4.79 -0.10
N SER A 90 -2.08 4.50 0.47
CA SER A 90 -1.15 3.50 -0.07
C SER A 90 -1.62 2.07 0.21
N GLY A 91 -2.58 1.89 1.13
CA GLY A 91 -2.92 0.57 1.67
C GLY A 91 -1.79 -0.05 2.50
N GLU A 92 -0.75 0.71 2.81
CA GLU A 92 0.32 0.24 3.67
C GLU A 92 -0.01 0.60 5.11
N PHE A 93 0.09 -0.38 6.01
CA PHE A 93 -0.04 -0.15 7.43
C PHE A 93 1.20 0.60 7.92
N ASP A 94 1.01 1.86 8.30
CA ASP A 94 2.08 2.72 8.76
C ASP A 94 2.34 2.49 10.26
N TRP A 95 3.38 1.69 10.56
CA TRP A 95 3.80 1.40 11.93
C TRP A 95 4.27 2.64 12.70
N GLU A 96 4.51 3.77 12.04
CA GLU A 96 4.95 5.01 12.69
C GLU A 96 3.78 5.85 13.23
N THR A 97 2.55 5.60 12.77
CA THR A 97 1.37 6.40 13.14
C THR A 97 0.37 5.70 14.05
N VAL A 98 0.63 4.46 14.46
CA VAL A 98 -0.21 3.73 15.42
C VAL A 98 0.10 4.21 16.84
N PRO A 99 -0.85 4.83 17.57
CA PRO A 99 -0.66 5.16 18.98
C PRO A 99 -0.50 3.87 19.78
N LEU A 100 0.60 3.73 20.51
CA LEU A 100 0.92 2.53 21.31
C LEU A 100 -0.18 2.23 22.36
N GLU A 101 -0.92 3.26 22.77
CA GLU A 101 -2.06 3.17 23.69
C GLU A 101 -3.19 2.27 23.15
N SER A 102 -3.27 2.04 21.84
CA SER A 102 -4.26 1.12 21.25
C SER A 102 -3.91 -0.37 21.41
N LEU A 103 -2.66 -0.69 21.75
CA LEU A 103 -2.16 -2.06 21.92
C LEU A 103 -2.31 -2.56 23.37
N GLU A 104 -2.51 -1.65 24.31
CA GLU A 104 -2.73 -1.94 25.73
C GLU A 104 -4.23 -2.08 26.03
N GLN A 105 -4.91 -3.02 25.36
CA GLN A 105 -6.19 -3.50 25.88
C GLN A 105 -5.91 -4.36 27.10
N ALA A 106 -5.92 -3.73 28.28
CA ALA A 106 -5.86 -4.43 29.55
C ALA A 106 -6.97 -5.51 29.59
N PRO A 107 -6.69 -6.70 30.15
CA PRO A 107 -7.72 -7.72 30.32
C PRO A 107 -8.90 -7.11 31.09
N VAL A 108 -10.08 -7.19 30.49
CA VAL A 108 -11.32 -6.80 31.14
C VAL A 108 -11.66 -7.93 32.11
N ASP A 109 -11.53 -7.66 33.41
CA ASP A 109 -11.94 -8.56 34.50
C ASP A 109 -13.46 -8.83 34.49
#